data_AF-A0AAV0D5C5-F1
#
_entry.id   AF-A0AAV0D5C5-F1
#
_cell.length_a   1.000
_cell.length_b   1.000
_cell.length_c   1.000
_cell.angle_alpha   90.00
_cell.angle_beta   90.00
_cell.angle_gamma   90.00
#
_symmetry.space_group_name_H-M   'P 1'
#
loop_
_entity.id
_entity.type
_entity.pdbx_description
1 polymer ?
#
loop_
_entity_poly.entity_id
_entity_poly.type
_entity_poly.pdbx_seq_one_letter_code
_entity_poly.pdbx_strand_id
1 'polypeptide(L)'
;MPHNVFLHSALVQSRDVDTRKPGRVREAINYYSIESAAALAISFIINLFVTSVFAKSFFGTDQANSIGLGNAGQFLQDKYGGGLFPIMFIWAIGLLAAGQSSTITGTYAGQFIMGGFLHMSLKKWQRALITRSCAIIPTLIVALAFDTSEVLLDVLNEWLNVLQAIQIPFALIPLLCLVSKEQLMGVFTIGPILKVISWLVAIFLIAINGYLMVDFFSSEIRGVAFSSAIFTFTAAYIAFIIYLVSRELPFSKPRKEASQL
;
A
#
# COMPACT_ATOMS: atom_id res chain seq x y z
N MET A 1 -2.00 0.05 0.12
CA MET A 1 -0.62 0.38 -0.28
C MET A 1 -0.43 1.89 -0.28
N PRO A 2 0.63 2.44 0.36
CA PRO A 2 0.82 3.88 0.52
C PRO A 2 0.94 4.66 -0.81
N HIS A 3 1.66 4.11 -1.78
CA HIS A 3 1.85 4.74 -3.09
C HIS A 3 0.54 4.95 -3.87
N ASN A 4 -0.48 4.11 -3.66
CA ASN A 4 -1.79 4.26 -4.30
C ASN A 4 -2.56 5.48 -3.78
N VAL A 5 -2.34 5.89 -2.53
CA VAL A 5 -2.95 7.11 -1.97
C VAL A 5 -2.46 8.34 -2.73
N PHE A 6 -1.15 8.43 -2.95
CA PHE A 6 -0.54 9.52 -3.72
C PHE A 6 -0.96 9.49 -5.20
N LEU A 7 -0.94 8.30 -5.81
CA LEU A 7 -1.34 8.13 -7.20
C LEU A 7 -2.80 8.54 -7.42
N HIS A 8 -3.72 8.04 -6.60
CA HIS A 8 -5.14 8.34 -6.75
C HIS A 8 -5.43 9.83 -6.56
N SER A 9 -4.80 10.46 -5.56
CA SER A 9 -4.92 11.91 -5.31
C SER A 9 -4.46 12.75 -6.51
N ALA A 10 -3.52 12.25 -7.29
CA ALA A 10 -3.04 12.91 -8.50
C ALA A 10 -3.88 12.58 -9.75
N LEU A 11 -4.36 11.35 -9.90
CA LEU A 11 -5.23 10.95 -11.02
C LEU A 11 -6.57 11.69 -11.02
N VAL A 12 -7.11 12.00 -9.84
CA VAL A 12 -8.32 12.82 -9.69
C VAL A 12 -8.15 14.22 -10.30
N GLN A 13 -6.92 14.74 -10.39
CA GLN A 13 -6.62 16.04 -11.01
C GLN A 13 -6.46 15.97 -12.54
N SER A 14 -6.47 14.76 -13.12
CA SER A 14 -6.32 14.60 -14.57
C SER A 14 -7.58 14.95 -15.37
N ARG A 15 -8.75 15.00 -14.71
CA ARG A 15 -10.01 15.43 -15.34
C ARG A 15 -10.26 16.89 -15.04
N ASP A 16 -10.75 17.60 -16.06
CA ASP A 16 -11.10 19.01 -15.95
C ASP A 16 -12.39 19.18 -15.12
N VAL A 17 -12.26 19.77 -13.94
CA VAL A 17 -13.38 20.07 -13.03
C VAL A 17 -13.28 21.53 -12.64
N ASP A 18 -14.34 22.29 -12.92
CA ASP A 18 -14.45 23.69 -12.52
C ASP A 18 -14.56 23.80 -10.98
N THR A 19 -13.43 24.09 -10.33
CA THR A 19 -13.31 24.21 -8.87
C THR A 19 -14.05 25.42 -8.30
N ARG A 20 -14.48 26.38 -9.14
CA ARG A 20 -15.23 27.57 -8.70
C ARG A 20 -16.70 27.26 -8.43
N LYS A 21 -17.22 26.15 -8.97
CA LYS A 21 -18.62 25.74 -8.83
C LYS A 21 -18.73 24.58 -7.85
N PRO A 22 -19.19 24.80 -6.60
CA PRO A 22 -19.22 23.75 -5.59
C PRO A 22 -20.10 22.55 -5.98
N GLY A 23 -21.17 22.78 -6.75
CA GLY A 23 -22.00 21.69 -7.29
C GLY A 23 -21.24 20.73 -8.22
N ARG A 24 -20.35 21.25 -9.08
CA ARG A 24 -19.54 20.44 -9.99
C ARG A 24 -18.47 19.65 -9.24
N VAL A 25 -17.88 20.23 -8.21
CA VAL A 25 -16.93 19.54 -7.33
C VAL A 25 -17.63 18.41 -6.57
N ARG A 26 -18.85 18.64 -6.05
CA ARG A 26 -19.64 17.61 -5.37
C ARG A 26 -20.01 16.44 -6.29
N GLU A 27 -20.42 16.76 -7.52
CA GLU A 27 -20.70 15.77 -8.56
C GLU A 27 -19.44 14.96 -8.91
N ALA A 28 -18.30 15.63 -9.11
CA ALA A 28 -17.03 14.97 -9.39
C ALA A 28 -16.61 14.02 -8.24
N ILE A 29 -16.70 14.47 -6.98
CA ILE A 29 -16.42 13.63 -5.81
C ILE A 29 -17.29 12.37 -5.80
N ASN A 30 -18.58 12.49 -6.15
CA ASN A 30 -19.47 11.34 -6.21
C ASN A 30 -19.04 10.34 -7.30
N TYR A 31 -18.74 10.81 -8.52
CA TYR A 31 -18.26 9.93 -9.59
C TYR A 31 -16.94 9.27 -9.25
N TYR A 32 -15.98 10.02 -8.69
CA TYR A 32 -14.72 9.44 -8.24
C TYR A 32 -14.93 8.39 -7.15
N SER A 33 -15.84 8.65 -6.20
CA SER A 33 -16.16 7.68 -5.15
C SER A 33 -16.75 6.38 -5.72
N ILE A 34 -17.64 6.49 -6.70
CA ILE A 34 -18.22 5.31 -7.38
C ILE A 34 -17.15 4.54 -8.16
N GLU A 35 -16.29 5.23 -8.91
CA GLU A 35 -15.21 4.62 -9.68
C GLU A 35 -14.21 3.89 -8.77
N SER A 36 -13.76 4.54 -7.69
CA SER A 36 -12.87 3.92 -6.71
C SER A 36 -13.55 2.74 -5.99
N ALA A 37 -14.81 2.87 -5.59
CA ALA A 37 -15.55 1.82 -4.90
C ALA A 37 -15.74 0.59 -5.80
N ALA A 38 -16.09 0.78 -7.06
CA ALA A 38 -16.23 -0.31 -8.03
C ALA A 38 -14.89 -1.03 -8.25
N ALA A 39 -13.79 -0.29 -8.43
CA ALA A 39 -12.46 -0.87 -8.61
C ALA A 39 -12.02 -1.69 -7.37
N LEU A 40 -12.23 -1.15 -6.16
CA LEU A 40 -11.92 -1.84 -4.91
C LEU A 40 -12.82 -3.06 -4.68
N ALA A 41 -14.11 -2.99 -5.06
CA ALA A 41 -15.02 -4.12 -4.96
C ALA A 41 -14.61 -5.27 -5.89
N ILE A 42 -14.20 -4.98 -7.13
CA ILE A 42 -13.67 -5.99 -8.05
C ILE A 42 -12.39 -6.61 -7.48
N SER A 43 -11.46 -5.80 -6.96
CA SER A 43 -10.25 -6.32 -6.33
C SER A 43 -10.55 -7.19 -5.12
N PHE A 44 -11.54 -6.82 -4.31
CA PHE A 44 -12.00 -7.62 -3.17
C PHE A 44 -12.57 -8.96 -3.63
N ILE A 45 -13.40 -8.98 -4.68
CA ILE A 45 -13.99 -10.21 -5.24
C ILE A 45 -12.89 -11.14 -5.77
N ILE A 46 -11.89 -10.60 -6.48
CA ILE A 46 -10.76 -11.40 -6.98
C ILE A 46 -9.99 -12.03 -5.82
N ASN A 47 -9.64 -11.24 -4.80
CA ASN A 47 -8.94 -11.77 -3.62
C ASN A 47 -9.78 -12.82 -2.89
N LEU A 48 -11.09 -12.59 -2.75
CA LEU A 48 -12.01 -13.56 -2.15
C LEU A 48 -12.04 -14.88 -2.93
N PHE A 49 -12.08 -14.84 -4.26
CA PHE A 49 -12.04 -16.04 -5.09
C PHE A 49 -10.72 -16.78 -4.98
N VAL A 50 -9.58 -16.07 -5.09
CA VAL A 50 -8.25 -16.68 -4.95
C VAL A 50 -8.14 -17.37 -3.59
N THR A 51 -8.40 -16.65 -2.49
CA THR A 51 -8.32 -17.22 -1.14
C THR A 51 -9.28 -18.40 -0.96
N SER A 52 -10.51 -18.31 -1.47
CA SER A 52 -11.50 -19.39 -1.32
C SER A 52 -11.11 -20.66 -2.10
N VAL A 53 -10.56 -20.52 -3.31
CA VAL A 53 -10.11 -21.66 -4.13
C VAL A 53 -8.94 -22.37 -3.45
N PHE A 54 -7.94 -21.64 -2.97
CA PHE A 54 -6.82 -22.23 -2.25
C PHE A 54 -7.23 -22.85 -0.93
N ALA A 55 -8.08 -22.17 -0.15
CA ALA A 55 -8.63 -22.72 1.08
C ALA A 55 -9.41 -24.03 0.82
N LYS A 56 -10.28 -24.07 -0.19
CA LYS A 56 -11.04 -25.29 -0.50
C LYS A 56 -10.16 -26.47 -0.92
N SER A 57 -9.03 -26.18 -1.57
CA SER A 57 -8.16 -27.20 -2.17
C SER A 57 -7.13 -27.76 -1.21
N PHE A 58 -6.59 -26.91 -0.34
CA PHE A 58 -5.38 -27.21 0.42
C PHE A 58 -5.51 -26.92 1.93
N PHE A 59 -6.65 -26.39 2.41
CA PHE A 59 -6.80 -26.16 3.85
C PHE A 59 -6.68 -27.47 4.63
N GLY A 60 -5.71 -27.51 5.55
CA GLY A 60 -5.44 -28.68 6.40
C GLY A 60 -4.61 -29.78 5.75
N THR A 61 -4.00 -29.57 4.58
CA THR A 61 -3.06 -30.51 3.97
C THR A 61 -1.60 -30.08 4.20
N ASP A 62 -0.68 -31.04 4.25
CA ASP A 62 0.77 -30.74 4.39
C ASP A 62 1.30 -29.90 3.22
N GLN A 63 0.65 -30.01 2.06
CA GLN A 63 0.97 -29.26 0.85
C GLN A 63 0.67 -27.77 0.99
N ALA A 64 -0.23 -27.36 1.89
CA ALA A 64 -0.62 -25.95 2.08
C ALA A 64 0.57 -25.03 2.36
N ASN A 65 1.56 -25.53 3.09
CA ASN A 65 2.74 -24.76 3.49
C ASN A 65 3.76 -24.58 2.34
N SER A 66 3.68 -25.42 1.30
CA SER A 66 4.59 -25.38 0.15
C SER A 66 4.05 -24.60 -1.05
N ILE A 67 2.81 -24.11 -0.98
CA ILE A 67 2.17 -23.43 -2.11
C ILE A 67 2.63 -21.97 -2.16
N GLY A 68 3.38 -21.65 -3.20
CA GLY A 68 3.84 -20.31 -3.54
C GLY A 68 3.38 -19.86 -4.92
N LEU A 69 3.75 -18.64 -5.30
CA LEU A 69 3.37 -18.03 -6.58
C LEU A 69 3.83 -18.85 -7.80
N GLY A 70 4.99 -19.52 -7.69
CA GLY A 70 5.60 -20.27 -8.79
C GLY A 70 4.94 -21.63 -9.07
N ASN A 71 4.51 -22.34 -8.04
CA ASN A 71 3.92 -23.69 -8.17
C ASN A 71 2.38 -23.68 -8.08
N ALA A 72 1.76 -22.59 -7.61
CA ALA A 72 0.30 -22.41 -7.55
C ALA A 72 -0.43 -22.78 -8.84
N GLY A 73 0.09 -22.38 -10.01
CA GLY A 73 -0.51 -22.69 -11.30
C GLY A 73 -0.54 -24.20 -11.60
N GLN A 74 0.53 -24.92 -11.24
CA GLN A 74 0.61 -26.37 -11.39
C GLN A 74 -0.36 -27.07 -10.42
N PHE A 75 -0.40 -26.63 -9.17
CA PHE A 75 -1.33 -27.17 -8.17
C PHE A 75 -2.80 -27.00 -8.56
N LEU A 76 -3.16 -25.86 -9.13
CA LEU A 76 -4.50 -25.62 -9.66
C LEU A 76 -4.79 -26.52 -10.88
N GLN A 77 -3.80 -26.72 -11.75
CA GLN A 77 -3.92 -27.62 -12.89
C GLN A 77 -4.11 -29.07 -12.46
N ASP A 78 -3.37 -29.54 -11.46
CA ASP A 78 -3.46 -30.93 -10.99
C ASP A 78 -4.79 -31.19 -10.28
N LYS A 79 -5.34 -30.18 -9.58
CA LYS A 79 -6.58 -30.32 -8.81
C LYS A 79 -7.85 -30.12 -9.64
N TYR A 80 -7.85 -29.12 -10.51
CA TYR A 80 -9.04 -28.66 -11.24
C TYR A 80 -8.89 -28.67 -12.76
N GLY A 81 -7.73 -29.10 -13.27
CA GLY A 81 -7.49 -29.21 -14.70
C GLY A 81 -8.31 -30.31 -15.37
N GLY A 82 -8.02 -30.55 -16.65
CA GLY A 82 -8.78 -31.49 -17.49
C GLY A 82 -9.81 -30.82 -18.42
N GLY A 83 -9.91 -29.49 -18.38
CA GLY A 83 -10.67 -28.70 -19.35
C GLY A 83 -9.89 -28.36 -20.63
N LEU A 84 -10.56 -27.69 -21.58
CA LEU A 84 -10.01 -27.29 -22.88
C LEU A 84 -8.79 -26.35 -22.79
N PHE A 85 -8.71 -25.52 -21.74
CA PHE A 85 -7.60 -24.61 -21.49
C PHE A 85 -6.91 -24.94 -20.15
N PRO A 86 -5.59 -25.15 -20.12
CA PRO A 86 -4.87 -25.39 -18.87
C PRO A 86 -4.93 -24.18 -17.94
N ILE A 87 -5.33 -24.42 -16.69
CA ILE A 87 -5.46 -23.41 -15.63
C ILE A 87 -4.11 -22.78 -15.30
N MET A 88 -3.02 -23.56 -15.44
CA MET A 88 -1.66 -23.07 -15.28
C MET A 88 -1.36 -21.86 -16.18
N PHE A 89 -1.84 -21.86 -17.43
CA PHE A 89 -1.65 -20.71 -18.33
C PHE A 89 -2.48 -19.51 -17.91
N ILE A 90 -3.70 -19.73 -17.43
CA ILE A 90 -4.56 -18.65 -16.91
C ILE A 90 -3.87 -17.98 -15.70
N TRP A 91 -3.33 -18.77 -14.78
CA TRP A 91 -2.54 -18.28 -13.65
C TRP A 91 -1.30 -17.49 -14.12
N ALA A 92 -0.53 -18.05 -15.05
CA ALA A 92 0.68 -17.40 -15.57
C ALA A 92 0.38 -16.07 -16.28
N ILE A 93 -0.69 -16.02 -17.09
CA ILE A 93 -1.14 -14.78 -17.75
C ILE A 93 -1.60 -13.76 -16.71
N GLY A 94 -2.36 -14.20 -15.70
CA GLY A 94 -2.79 -13.34 -14.59
C GLY A 94 -1.60 -12.75 -13.82
N LEU A 95 -0.60 -13.57 -13.51
CA LEU A 95 0.63 -13.15 -12.82
C LEU A 95 1.42 -12.14 -13.67
N LEU A 96 1.54 -12.38 -14.98
CA LEU A 96 2.18 -11.47 -15.93
C LEU A 96 1.43 -10.13 -16.00
N ALA A 97 0.10 -10.16 -16.11
CA ALA A 97 -0.75 -8.98 -16.15
C ALA A 97 -0.65 -8.15 -14.86
N ALA A 98 -0.63 -8.80 -13.69
CA ALA A 98 -0.43 -8.16 -12.40
C ALA A 98 0.93 -7.43 -12.34
N GLY A 99 2.01 -8.06 -12.84
CA GLY A 99 3.34 -7.45 -12.91
C GLY A 99 3.40 -6.20 -13.81
N GLN A 100 2.70 -6.23 -14.96
CA GLN A 100 2.61 -5.05 -15.83
C GLN A 100 1.83 -3.90 -15.17
N SER A 101 0.69 -4.21 -14.54
CA SER A 101 -0.12 -3.22 -13.83
C SER A 101 0.65 -2.55 -12.69
N SER A 102 1.41 -3.34 -11.90
CA SER A 102 2.27 -2.84 -10.83
C SER A 102 3.35 -1.88 -11.35
N THR A 103 3.97 -2.21 -12.49
CA THR A 103 4.98 -1.36 -13.11
C THR A 103 4.40 0.02 -13.48
N ILE A 104 3.26 0.03 -14.15
CA ILE A 104 2.62 1.27 -14.61
C ILE A 104 2.26 2.14 -13.40
N THR A 105 1.57 1.55 -12.42
CA THR A 105 1.17 2.20 -11.16
C THR A 105 2.37 2.76 -10.42
N GLY A 106 3.45 1.98 -10.28
CA GLY A 106 4.68 2.41 -9.62
C GLY A 106 5.37 3.59 -10.32
N THR A 107 5.42 3.59 -11.65
CA THR A 107 6.03 4.70 -12.41
C THR A 107 5.23 6.00 -12.33
N TYR A 108 3.90 5.93 -12.28
CA TYR A 108 3.05 7.11 -12.09
C TYR A 108 3.10 7.61 -10.66
N ALA A 109 2.99 6.73 -9.66
CA ALA A 109 3.11 7.12 -8.25
C ALA A 109 4.46 7.79 -7.98
N GLY A 110 5.55 7.21 -8.50
CA GLY A 110 6.89 7.79 -8.42
C GLY A 110 6.98 9.17 -9.08
N GLN A 111 6.28 9.41 -10.19
CA GLN A 111 6.26 10.74 -10.82
C GLN A 111 5.73 11.81 -9.88
N PHE A 112 4.59 11.55 -9.25
CA PHE A 112 3.92 12.54 -8.39
C PHE A 112 4.67 12.75 -7.09
N ILE A 113 5.22 11.68 -6.50
CA ILE A 113 6.05 11.78 -5.30
C ILE A 113 7.32 12.59 -5.60
N MET A 114 8.02 12.29 -6.69
CA MET A 114 9.26 12.98 -7.05
C MET A 114 9.03 14.44 -7.46
N GLY A 115 7.96 14.72 -8.22
CA GLY A 115 7.62 16.09 -8.61
C GLY A 115 7.10 16.94 -7.44
N GLY A 116 6.34 16.32 -6.53
CA GLY A 116 5.76 16.99 -5.37
C GLY A 116 6.75 17.21 -4.22
N PHE A 117 7.46 16.16 -3.77
CA PHE A 117 8.33 16.23 -2.60
C PHE A 117 9.79 16.58 -2.93
N LEU A 118 10.33 16.07 -4.05
CA LEU A 118 11.73 16.25 -4.42
C LEU A 118 11.93 17.33 -5.49
N HIS A 119 10.84 17.92 -6.00
CA HIS A 119 10.84 18.87 -7.13
C HIS A 119 11.70 18.41 -8.32
N MET A 120 11.74 17.09 -8.57
CA MET A 120 12.60 16.47 -9.56
C MET A 120 11.77 15.90 -10.73
N SER A 121 12.04 16.38 -11.94
CA SER A 121 11.38 15.93 -13.17
C SER A 121 12.26 14.96 -13.97
N LEU A 122 12.06 13.65 -13.79
CA LEU A 122 12.67 12.62 -14.63
C LEU A 122 11.74 12.18 -15.77
N LYS A 123 12.34 11.82 -16.92
CA LYS A 123 11.59 11.21 -18.03
C LYS A 123 11.02 9.86 -17.60
N LYS A 124 9.85 9.48 -18.15
CA LYS A 124 9.14 8.25 -17.79
C LYS A 124 10.03 6.99 -17.88
N TRP A 125 10.81 6.87 -18.96
CA TRP A 125 11.69 5.72 -19.18
C TRP A 125 12.86 5.66 -18.19
N GLN A 126 13.46 6.80 -17.84
CA GLN A 126 14.56 6.87 -16.87
C GLN A 126 14.07 6.46 -15.49
N ARG A 127 12.91 6.97 -15.07
CA ARG A 127 12.29 6.59 -13.80
C ARG A 127 11.98 5.10 -13.76
N ALA A 128 11.35 4.57 -14.81
CA ALA A 128 11.04 3.14 -14.90
C ALA A 128 12.29 2.26 -14.88
N LEU A 129 13.37 2.69 -15.54
CA LEU A 129 14.64 1.97 -15.55
C LEU A 129 15.26 1.95 -14.15
N ILE A 130 15.37 3.11 -13.49
CA ILE A 130 15.97 3.20 -12.15
C ILE A 130 15.17 2.36 -11.15
N THR A 131 13.85 2.51 -11.06
CA THR A 131 13.04 1.77 -10.08
C THR A 131 13.05 0.27 -10.36
N ARG A 132 13.05 -0.15 -11.63
CA ARG A 132 13.16 -1.57 -11.99
C ARG A 132 14.55 -2.13 -11.73
N SER A 133 15.62 -1.39 -12.01
CA SER A 133 16.97 -1.80 -11.69
C SER A 133 17.14 -1.98 -10.18
N CYS A 134 16.64 -1.06 -9.37
CA CYS A 134 16.65 -1.19 -7.91
C CYS A 134 15.85 -2.38 -7.39
N ALA A 135 14.81 -2.84 -8.10
CA ALA A 135 14.04 -4.02 -7.70
C ALA A 135 14.64 -5.33 -8.24
N ILE A 136 15.03 -5.37 -9.51
CA ILE A 136 15.46 -6.58 -10.21
C ILE A 136 16.89 -6.95 -9.84
N ILE A 137 17.82 -5.99 -9.74
CA ILE A 137 19.23 -6.28 -9.50
C ILE A 137 19.42 -7.02 -8.16
N PRO A 138 18.89 -6.55 -7.02
CA PRO A 138 19.04 -7.27 -5.75
C PRO A 138 18.39 -8.66 -5.80
N THR A 139 17.20 -8.76 -6.42
CA THR A 139 16.48 -10.03 -6.57
C THR A 139 17.27 -11.03 -7.41
N LEU A 140 17.89 -10.57 -8.50
CA LEU A 140 18.71 -11.40 -9.37
C LEU A 140 19.99 -11.86 -8.69
N ILE A 141 20.64 -10.99 -7.90
CA ILE A 141 21.82 -11.35 -7.10
C ILE A 141 21.46 -12.46 -6.11
N VAL A 142 20.34 -12.30 -5.39
CA VAL A 142 19.85 -13.32 -4.46
C VAL A 142 19.55 -14.64 -5.18
N ALA A 143 18.85 -14.59 -6.32
CA ALA A 143 18.49 -15.77 -7.09
C ALA A 143 19.71 -16.52 -7.67
N LEU A 144 20.75 -15.81 -8.11
CA LEU A 144 21.95 -16.42 -8.70
C LEU A 144 22.96 -16.89 -7.65
N ALA A 145 23.07 -16.20 -6.51
CA ALA A 145 24.03 -16.54 -5.46
C ALA A 145 23.55 -17.70 -4.58
N PHE A 146 22.23 -17.87 -4.44
CA PHE A 146 21.62 -18.83 -3.54
C PHE A 146 20.61 -19.67 -4.31
N ASP A 147 21.14 -20.65 -5.03
CA ASP A 147 20.42 -21.60 -5.87
C ASP A 147 19.13 -22.08 -5.17
N THR A 148 18.00 -21.49 -5.54
CA THR A 148 16.62 -21.81 -5.12
C THR A 148 16.40 -22.06 -3.62
N SER A 149 17.07 -21.36 -2.70
CA SER A 149 16.66 -21.45 -1.29
C SER A 149 15.40 -20.59 -1.07
N GLU A 150 14.23 -21.23 -1.04
CA GLU A 150 12.92 -20.59 -0.73
C GLU A 150 13.02 -19.67 0.49
N VAL A 151 13.80 -20.08 1.49
CA VAL A 151 14.09 -19.35 2.74
C VAL A 151 14.57 -17.92 2.51
N LEU A 152 15.50 -17.65 1.58
CA LEU A 152 16.05 -16.30 1.41
C LEU A 152 15.10 -15.37 0.65
N LEU A 153 14.26 -15.94 -0.23
CA LEU A 153 13.21 -15.21 -0.93
C LEU A 153 12.08 -14.85 0.03
N ASP A 154 11.76 -15.73 0.97
CA ASP A 154 10.80 -15.45 2.04
C ASP A 154 11.31 -14.33 2.95
N VAL A 155 12.58 -14.40 3.38
CA VAL A 155 13.21 -13.31 4.15
C VAL A 155 13.16 -11.99 3.37
N LEU A 156 13.46 -11.98 2.07
CA LEU A 156 13.35 -10.78 1.23
C LEU A 156 11.91 -10.24 1.18
N ASN A 157 10.91 -11.11 1.03
CA ASN A 157 9.50 -10.73 1.05
C ASN A 157 9.09 -10.14 2.40
N GLU A 158 9.58 -10.69 3.50
CA GLU A 158 9.33 -10.16 4.85
C GLU A 158 9.97 -8.79 5.04
N TRP A 159 11.21 -8.58 4.57
CA TRP A 159 11.84 -7.25 4.55
C TRP A 159 11.02 -6.23 3.74
N LEU A 160 10.46 -6.63 2.60
CA LEU A 160 9.58 -5.77 1.81
C LEU A 160 8.28 -5.42 2.57
N ASN A 161 7.72 -6.38 3.31
CA ASN A 161 6.56 -6.14 4.17
C ASN A 161 6.88 -5.16 5.30
N VAL A 162 8.06 -5.26 5.93
CA VAL A 162 8.53 -4.30 6.94
C VAL A 162 8.68 -2.90 6.35
N LEU A 163 9.28 -2.78 5.17
CA LEU A 163 9.39 -1.48 4.48
C LEU A 163 8.01 -0.89 4.18
N GLN A 164 7.03 -1.72 3.80
CA GLN A 164 5.66 -1.29 3.58
C GLN A 164 4.98 -0.85 4.90
N ALA A 165 5.19 -1.58 5.99
CA ALA A 165 4.66 -1.26 7.32
C ALA A 165 5.15 0.12 7.80
N ILE A 166 6.42 0.43 7.57
CA ILE A 166 7.01 1.74 7.91
C ILE A 166 6.37 2.86 7.08
N GLN A 167 6.02 2.63 5.81
CA GLN A 167 5.49 3.69 4.94
C GLN A 167 4.03 4.06 5.21
N ILE A 168 3.22 3.14 5.79
CA ILE A 168 1.77 3.34 5.96
C ILE A 168 1.42 4.58 6.79
N PRO A 169 1.98 4.79 7.99
CA PRO A 169 1.66 5.98 8.79
C PRO A 169 2.01 7.30 8.12
N PHE A 170 3.14 7.35 7.40
CA PHE A 170 3.58 8.57 6.69
C PHE A 170 2.62 9.00 5.58
N ALA A 171 1.88 8.06 4.97
CA ALA A 171 0.87 8.39 3.99
C ALA A 171 -0.49 8.68 4.63
N LEU A 172 -0.90 7.86 5.61
CA LEU A 172 -2.25 7.93 6.18
C LEU A 172 -2.45 9.11 7.14
N ILE A 173 -1.49 9.39 8.04
CA ILE A 173 -1.65 10.44 9.05
C ILE A 173 -1.81 11.82 8.39
N PRO A 174 -0.90 12.25 7.48
CA PRO A 174 -1.07 13.52 6.80
C PRO A 174 -2.36 13.57 5.98
N LEU A 175 -2.72 12.49 5.28
CA LEU A 175 -3.96 12.44 4.51
C LEU A 175 -5.19 12.70 5.41
N LEU A 176 -5.30 12.00 6.54
CA LEU A 176 -6.45 12.15 7.43
C LEU A 176 -6.51 13.54 8.05
N CYS A 177 -5.36 14.15 8.36
CA CYS A 177 -5.30 15.53 8.83
C CYS A 177 -5.74 16.53 7.75
N LEU A 178 -5.18 16.43 6.54
CA LEU A 178 -5.48 17.33 5.43
C LEU A 178 -6.98 17.29 5.08
N VAL A 179 -7.56 16.09 5.02
CA VAL A 179 -8.98 15.88 4.70
C VAL A 179 -9.92 16.32 5.85
N SER A 180 -9.41 16.34 7.09
CA SER A 180 -10.16 16.81 8.27
C SER A 180 -10.08 18.32 8.51
N LYS A 181 -9.29 19.07 7.73
CA LYS A 181 -9.00 20.49 7.99
C LYS A 181 -9.90 21.40 7.17
N GLU A 182 -10.79 22.14 7.85
CA GLU A 182 -11.71 23.10 7.22
C GLU A 182 -10.97 24.22 6.46
N GLN A 183 -9.79 24.64 6.92
CA GLN A 183 -9.00 25.65 6.21
C GLN A 183 -8.52 25.20 4.83
N LEU A 184 -8.38 23.88 4.60
CA LEU A 184 -7.91 23.33 3.33
C LEU A 184 -9.07 22.81 2.48
N MET A 185 -10.02 22.11 3.10
CA MET A 185 -11.13 21.46 2.40
C MET A 185 -12.40 22.32 2.31
N GLY A 186 -12.50 23.39 3.11
CA GLY A 186 -13.67 24.25 3.17
C GLY A 186 -14.95 23.45 3.44
N VAL A 187 -15.95 23.64 2.57
CA VAL A 187 -17.26 22.97 2.65
C VAL A 187 -17.17 21.46 2.38
N PHE A 188 -16.06 20.95 1.84
CA PHE A 188 -15.87 19.53 1.52
C PHE A 188 -15.12 18.74 2.60
N THR A 189 -15.00 19.29 3.81
CA THR A 189 -14.39 18.61 4.96
C THR A 189 -15.18 17.34 5.32
N ILE A 190 -14.48 16.28 5.73
CA ILE A 190 -15.15 15.05 6.14
C ILE A 190 -15.99 15.22 7.40
N GLY A 191 -17.16 14.57 7.42
CA GLY A 191 -18.04 14.59 8.58
C GLY A 191 -17.41 13.90 9.80
N PRO A 192 -17.88 14.20 11.03
CA PRO A 192 -17.30 13.69 12.27
C PRO A 192 -17.33 12.16 12.36
N ILE A 193 -18.37 11.52 11.82
CA ILE A 193 -18.48 10.05 11.78
C ILE A 193 -17.38 9.44 10.92
N LEU A 194 -17.22 9.92 9.68
CA LEU A 194 -16.18 9.43 8.77
C LEU A 194 -14.77 9.72 9.31
N LYS A 195 -14.58 10.85 9.99
CA LYS A 195 -13.32 11.18 10.67
C LYS A 195 -12.99 10.14 11.74
N VAL A 196 -13.93 9.82 12.64
CA VAL A 196 -13.73 8.81 13.69
C VAL A 196 -13.46 7.43 13.09
N ILE A 197 -14.26 6.99 12.11
CA ILE A 197 -14.08 5.69 11.45
C ILE A 197 -12.70 5.62 10.78
N SER A 198 -12.30 6.66 10.04
CA SER A 198 -11.03 6.67 9.32
C SER A 198 -9.82 6.65 10.27
N TRP A 199 -9.90 7.37 11.39
CA TRP A 199 -8.87 7.32 12.43
C TRP A 199 -8.81 5.97 13.14
N LEU A 200 -9.96 5.33 13.41
CA LEU A 200 -9.99 3.98 13.98
C LEU A 200 -9.32 2.96 13.05
N VAL A 201 -9.65 2.99 11.75
CA VAL A 201 -9.04 2.12 10.74
C VAL A 201 -7.54 2.40 10.63
N ALA A 202 -7.12 3.67 10.62
CA ALA A 202 -5.71 4.02 10.59
C ALA A 202 -4.97 3.49 11.82
N ILE A 203 -5.46 3.75 13.03
CA ILE A 203 -4.85 3.26 14.28
C ILE A 203 -4.74 1.73 14.26
N PHE A 204 -5.78 1.03 13.84
CA PHE A 204 -5.79 -0.42 13.72
C PHE A 204 -4.72 -0.93 12.74
N LEU A 205 -4.62 -0.33 11.55
CA LEU A 205 -3.61 -0.70 10.56
C LEU A 205 -2.18 -0.43 11.07
N ILE A 206 -1.96 0.72 11.71
CA ILE A 206 -0.66 1.08 12.28
C ILE A 206 -0.28 0.10 13.39
N ALA A 207 -1.22 -0.28 14.25
CA ALA A 207 -0.98 -1.24 15.33
C ALA A 207 -0.62 -2.64 14.80
N ILE A 208 -1.36 -3.17 13.82
CA ILE A 208 -1.06 -4.47 13.22
C ILE A 208 0.29 -4.46 12.52
N ASN A 209 0.57 -3.43 11.71
CA ASN A 209 1.85 -3.34 11.01
C ASN A 209 3.02 -3.15 11.99
N GLY A 210 2.81 -2.42 13.09
CA GLY A 210 3.78 -2.29 14.17
C GLY A 210 4.04 -3.62 14.87
N TYR A 211 2.99 -4.40 15.15
CA TYR A 211 3.11 -5.74 15.74
C TYR A 211 3.91 -6.68 14.83
N LEU A 212 3.54 -6.78 13.54
CA LEU A 212 4.25 -7.63 12.56
C LEU A 212 5.71 -7.23 12.40
N MET A 213 6.00 -5.92 12.44
CA MET A 213 7.36 -5.42 12.39
C MET A 213 8.18 -5.87 13.62
N VAL A 214 7.62 -5.76 14.83
CA VAL A 214 8.29 -6.20 16.06
C VAL A 214 8.48 -7.72 16.08
N ASP A 215 7.50 -8.48 15.60
CA ASP A 215 7.56 -9.95 15.50
C ASP A 215 8.70 -10.38 14.58
N PHE A 216 8.74 -9.86 13.35
CA PHE A 216 9.81 -10.13 12.37
C PHE A 216 11.20 -9.80 12.91
N PHE A 217 11.36 -8.63 13.55
CA PHE A 217 12.66 -8.25 14.11
C PHE A 217 13.09 -9.11 15.30
N SER A 218 12.13 -9.69 16.03
CA SER A 218 12.41 -10.57 17.16
C SER A 218 12.79 -11.98 16.73
N SER A 219 12.24 -12.46 15.60
CA SER A 219 12.52 -13.80 15.06
C SER A 219 13.85 -13.88 14.31
N GLU A 220 14.15 -12.87 13.48
CA GLU A 220 15.24 -12.95 12.50
C GLU A 220 16.63 -12.60 13.08
N ILE A 221 16.68 -11.89 14.22
CA ILE A 221 17.92 -11.24 14.67
C ILE A 221 18.35 -11.69 16.07
N ARG A 222 19.22 -12.70 16.11
CA ARG A 222 19.88 -13.18 17.33
C ARG A 222 21.15 -12.38 17.64
N GLY A 223 21.01 -11.19 18.23
CA GLY A 223 22.15 -10.40 18.71
C GLY A 223 21.75 -9.21 19.57
N VAL A 224 22.30 -9.10 20.79
CA VAL A 224 21.92 -8.08 21.78
C VAL A 224 22.16 -6.64 21.28
N ALA A 225 23.28 -6.38 20.62
CA ALA A 225 23.61 -5.05 20.09
C ALA A 225 22.67 -4.64 18.94
N PHE A 226 22.34 -5.57 18.05
CA PHE A 226 21.48 -5.31 16.89
C PHE A 226 20.00 -5.20 17.30
N SER A 227 19.57 -6.04 18.25
CA SER A 227 18.25 -5.96 18.89
C SER A 227 18.05 -4.60 19.58
N SER A 228 19.07 -4.10 20.30
CA SER A 228 19.03 -2.76 20.91
C SER A 228 18.93 -1.64 19.87
N ALA A 229 19.65 -1.73 18.75
CA ALA A 229 19.59 -0.75 17.67
C ALA A 229 18.19 -0.69 17.03
N ILE A 230 17.57 -1.85 16.82
CA ILE A 230 16.24 -1.96 16.21
C ILE A 230 15.13 -1.53 17.16
N PHE A 231 15.23 -1.87 18.45
CA PHE A 231 14.31 -1.37 19.45
C PHE A 231 14.38 0.16 19.53
N THR A 232 15.60 0.71 19.44
CA THR A 232 15.81 2.16 19.37
C THR A 232 15.20 2.77 18.10
N PHE A 233 15.41 2.14 16.93
CA PHE A 233 14.79 2.59 15.68
C PHE A 233 13.27 2.54 15.73
N THR A 234 12.70 1.45 16.24
CA THR A 234 11.25 1.27 16.40
C THR A 234 10.67 2.28 17.39
N ALA A 235 11.34 2.51 18.52
CA ALA A 235 10.93 3.52 19.49
C ALA A 235 11.02 4.94 18.91
N ALA A 236 12.08 5.26 18.17
CA ALA A 236 12.24 6.53 17.46
C ALA A 236 11.14 6.72 16.40
N TYR A 237 10.81 5.65 15.67
CA TYR A 237 9.74 5.64 14.68
C TYR A 237 8.37 5.89 15.33
N ILE A 238 8.04 5.17 16.40
CA ILE A 238 6.80 5.39 17.15
C ILE A 238 6.76 6.81 17.73
N ALA A 239 7.86 7.30 18.30
CA ALA A 239 7.96 8.67 18.80
C ALA A 239 7.76 9.70 17.68
N PHE A 240 8.29 9.44 16.48
CA PHE A 240 8.08 10.28 15.31
C PHE A 240 6.61 10.28 14.85
N ILE A 241 5.93 9.13 14.88
CA ILE A 241 4.49 9.03 14.60
C ILE A 241 3.67 9.80 15.65
N ILE A 242 3.98 9.65 16.93
CA ILE A 242 3.34 10.40 18.01
C ILE A 242 3.60 11.89 17.82
N TYR A 243 4.81 12.30 17.44
CA TYR A 243 5.15 13.69 17.13
C TYR A 243 4.33 14.22 15.96
N LEU A 244 4.17 13.47 14.86
CA LEU A 244 3.32 13.86 13.73
C LEU A 244 1.88 14.09 14.19
N VAL A 245 1.30 13.13 14.92
CA VAL A 245 -0.07 13.24 15.44
C VAL A 245 -0.19 14.42 16.42
N SER A 246 0.78 14.59 17.32
CA SER A 246 0.77 15.63 18.35
C SER A 246 0.97 17.03 17.80
N ARG A 247 1.72 17.18 16.70
CA ARG A 247 1.85 18.46 15.99
C ARG A 247 0.58 18.82 15.22
N GLU A 248 -0.20 17.83 14.83
CA GLU A 248 -1.44 18.04 14.08
C GLU A 248 -2.68 18.24 14.98
N LEU A 249 -2.70 17.66 16.18
CA LEU A 249 -3.76 17.86 17.19
C LEU A 249 -4.01 19.33 17.64
N PRO A 250 -3.00 20.23 17.79
CA PRO A 250 -3.24 21.61 18.27
C PRO A 250 -3.86 22.54 17.21
N PHE A 251 -3.97 22.15 15.94
CA PHE A 251 -4.62 22.97 14.92
C PHE A 251 -6.15 22.85 14.90
N SER A 252 -6.73 22.05 15.81
CA SER A 252 -8.17 21.87 15.97
C SER A 252 -8.81 22.84 16.98
N LYS A 253 -8.11 23.86 17.48
CA LYS A 253 -8.79 24.96 18.18
C LYS A 253 -9.46 25.86 17.15
N PRO A 254 -10.80 26.04 17.18
CA PRO A 254 -11.43 27.07 16.39
C PRO A 254 -10.83 28.39 16.87
N ARG A 255 -10.16 29.12 15.96
CA ARG A 255 -9.84 30.52 16.19
C ARG A 255 -11.20 31.19 16.27
N LYS A 256 -11.68 31.44 17.50
CA LYS A 256 -12.86 32.26 17.76
C LYS A 256 -12.71 33.49 16.87
N GLU A 257 -13.74 33.73 16.07
CA GLU A 257 -13.92 34.94 15.31
C GLU A 257 -13.52 36.13 16.19
N ALA A 258 -12.54 36.89 15.73
CA ALA A 258 -12.40 38.25 16.19
C ALA A 258 -13.54 39.03 15.53
N SER A 259 -14.72 38.94 16.15
CA SER A 259 -15.67 40.03 16.14
C SER A 259 -14.97 41.21 16.82
N GLN A 260 -14.42 42.12 16.03
CA GLN A 260 -14.32 43.55 16.37
C GLN A 260 -13.73 44.34 15.19
N LEU A 261 -14.58 45.26 14.72
CA LEU A 261 -14.37 46.44 13.86
C LEU A 261 -14.38 46.21 12.35
#